data_AF-A0A090X4G9-F1
#
_entry.id   AF-A0A090X4G9-F1
#
_cell.length_a   1.000
_cell.length_b   1.000
_cell.length_c   1.000
_cell.angle_alpha   90.00
_cell.angle_beta   90.00
_cell.angle_gamma   90.00
#
_symmetry.space_group_name_H-M   'P 1'
#
loop_
_entity.id
_entity.type
_entity.pdbx_description
1 polymer ?
#
loop_
_entity_poly.entity_id
_entity_poly.type
_entity_poly.pdbx_seq_one_letter_code
_entity_poly.pdbx_strand_id
1 'polypeptide(L)'
;MFAIALFIFLFAFWMLKDALNGLFFTIGIFITVAIMAGIAQIFIKLIKKYFPSSWGGYTKRQSLLNLFRPNNQTMVLVLAIGLGTFLISTLYFTKDILLAKTTIENKQNDANIILMDVQKEQETALLETFKSKGLEVINNIPIITMRMHSIRGKSVNEIRQDTTIKMRKWILNRELRVTYRDALVDTEEILEGEWRGKMEPGNPHLYLNNRQYCQRC
;
A
#
# COMPACT_ATOMS: atom_id res chain seq x y z
N MET A 1 -26.96 -20.79 1.07
CA MET A 1 -25.60 -20.49 0.54
C MET A 1 -25.63 -19.38 -0.50
N PHE A 2 -26.46 -19.46 -1.55
CA PHE A 2 -26.62 -18.38 -2.54
C PHE A 2 -26.99 -17.01 -1.95
N ALA A 3 -27.92 -16.96 -0.98
CA ALA A 3 -28.29 -15.69 -0.32
C ALA A 3 -27.11 -15.02 0.41
N ILE A 4 -26.24 -15.82 1.05
CA ILE A 4 -25.04 -15.32 1.75
C ILE A 4 -24.01 -14.82 0.74
N ALA A 5 -23.79 -15.57 -0.34
CA ALA A 5 -22.87 -15.16 -1.41
C ALA A 5 -23.34 -13.86 -2.08
N LEU A 6 -24.65 -13.74 -2.36
CA LEU A 6 -25.25 -12.54 -2.94
C LEU A 6 -25.11 -11.33 -2.00
N PHE A 7 -25.36 -11.53 -0.70
CA PHE A 7 -25.19 -10.48 0.30
C PHE A 7 -23.74 -9.98 0.37
N ILE A 8 -22.77 -10.89 0.44
CA ILE A 8 -21.35 -10.54 0.46
C ILE A 8 -20.95 -9.76 -0.80
N PHE A 9 -21.40 -10.23 -1.97
CA PHE A 9 -21.11 -9.56 -3.24
C PHE A 9 -21.72 -8.16 -3.32
N LEU A 10 -23.00 -8.00 -2.93
CA LEU A 10 -23.67 -6.70 -2.91
C LEU A 10 -23.00 -5.74 -1.94
N PHE A 11 -22.60 -6.21 -0.76
CA PHE A 11 -21.87 -5.42 0.22
C PHE A 11 -20.51 -4.97 -0.32
N ALA A 12 -19.76 -5.89 -0.95
CA ALA A 12 -18.48 -5.57 -1.56
C ALA A 12 -18.63 -4.59 -2.73
N PHE A 13 -19.63 -4.76 -3.59
CA PHE A 13 -19.95 -3.84 -4.67
C PHE A 13 -20.28 -2.44 -4.15
N TRP A 14 -21.07 -2.35 -3.07
CA TRP A 14 -21.42 -1.08 -2.44
C TRP A 14 -20.18 -0.37 -1.85
N MET A 15 -19.28 -1.12 -1.22
CA MET A 15 -18.07 -0.58 -0.59
C MET A 15 -17.00 -0.18 -1.62
N LEU A 16 -16.76 -0.99 -2.65
CA LEU A 16 -15.70 -0.77 -3.63
C LEU A 16 -16.15 0.05 -4.85
N LYS A 17 -17.47 0.22 -5.05
CA LYS A 17 -18.08 0.88 -6.23
C LYS A 17 -17.60 0.32 -7.58
N ASP A 18 -17.07 -0.91 -7.58
CA ASP A 18 -16.51 -1.61 -8.73
C ASP A 18 -16.92 -3.09 -8.67
N ALA A 19 -17.56 -3.58 -9.73
CA ALA A 19 -18.10 -4.93 -9.79
C ALA A 19 -17.02 -6.02 -9.96
N LEU A 20 -15.94 -5.73 -10.69
CA LEU A 20 -14.83 -6.67 -10.87
C LEU A 20 -14.09 -6.88 -9.56
N ASN A 21 -13.77 -5.79 -8.86
CA ASN A 21 -13.08 -5.88 -7.58
C ASN A 21 -13.98 -6.53 -6.51
N GLY A 22 -15.28 -6.25 -6.51
CA GLY A 22 -16.25 -6.90 -5.64
C GLY A 22 -16.37 -8.42 -5.87
N LEU A 23 -16.27 -8.86 -7.13
CA LEU A 23 -16.26 -10.28 -7.47
C LEU A 23 -14.99 -10.97 -6.96
N PHE A 24 -13.81 -10.41 -7.24
CA PHE A 24 -12.53 -10.95 -6.75
C PHE A 24 -12.49 -11.04 -5.22
N PHE A 25 -13.01 -10.02 -4.53
CA PHE A 25 -13.10 -10.02 -3.07
C PHE A 25 -14.01 -11.14 -2.54
N THR A 26 -15.18 -11.32 -3.16
CA THR A 26 -16.13 -12.38 -2.78
C THR A 26 -15.50 -13.76 -2.96
N ILE A 27 -14.85 -14.00 -4.10
CA ILE A 27 -14.12 -15.24 -4.38
C ILE A 27 -12.99 -15.45 -3.35
N GLY A 28 -12.24 -14.40 -3.02
CA GLY A 28 -11.16 -14.43 -2.03
C GLY A 28 -11.63 -14.84 -0.63
N ILE A 29 -12.81 -14.40 -0.20
CA ILE A 29 -13.43 -14.83 1.06
C ILE A 29 -13.71 -16.34 1.04
N PHE A 30 -14.34 -16.82 -0.04
CA PHE A 30 -14.64 -18.25 -0.17
C PHE A 30 -13.37 -19.11 -0.18
N ILE A 31 -12.32 -18.66 -0.86
CA ILE A 31 -11.01 -19.34 -0.87
C ILE A 31 -10.42 -19.39 0.54
N THR A 32 -10.42 -18.28 1.27
CA THR A 32 -9.88 -18.21 2.64
C THR A 32 -10.62 -19.17 3.58
N VAL A 33 -11.96 -19.16 3.53
CA VAL A 33 -12.78 -20.07 4.33
C VAL A 33 -12.54 -21.53 3.93
N ALA A 34 -12.39 -21.81 2.64
CA ALA A 34 -12.09 -23.15 2.14
C ALA A 34 -10.71 -23.65 2.60
N ILE A 35 -9.68 -22.81 2.54
CA ILE A 35 -8.33 -23.14 3.04
C ILE A 35 -8.40 -23.46 4.53
N MET A 36 -9.09 -22.64 5.32
CA MET A 36 -9.17 -22.85 6.76
C MET A 36 -9.96 -24.12 7.13
N ALA A 37 -11.06 -24.39 6.42
CA ALA A 37 -11.80 -25.64 6.55
C ALA A 37 -10.95 -26.85 6.13
N GLY A 38 -10.16 -26.72 5.06
CA GLY A 38 -9.23 -27.73 4.60
C GLY A 38 -8.16 -28.05 5.66
N ILE A 39 -7.54 -27.03 6.24
CA ILE A 39 -6.57 -27.18 7.33
C ILE A 39 -7.22 -27.88 8.54
N ALA A 40 -8.40 -27.44 8.96
CA ALA A 40 -9.14 -28.08 10.05
C ALA A 40 -9.42 -29.56 9.77
N GLN A 41 -9.85 -29.90 8.55
CA GLN A 41 -10.07 -31.29 8.14
C GLN A 41 -8.77 -32.11 8.13
N ILE A 42 -7.66 -31.53 7.66
CA ILE A 42 -6.34 -32.17 7.68
C ILE A 42 -5.92 -32.46 9.12
N PHE A 43 -6.05 -31.50 10.03
CA PHE A 43 -5.75 -31.71 11.46
C PHE A 43 -6.61 -32.81 12.07
N ILE A 44 -7.92 -32.79 11.82
CA ILE A 44 -8.86 -33.83 12.29
C ILE A 44 -8.43 -35.21 11.76
N LYS A 45 -8.08 -35.31 10.47
CA LYS A 45 -7.61 -36.57 9.85
C LYS A 45 -6.25 -37.01 10.38
N LEU A 46 -5.31 -36.10 10.58
CA LEU A 46 -3.99 -36.38 11.14
C LEU A 46 -4.11 -36.91 12.56
N ILE A 47 -4.90 -36.25 13.41
CA ILE A 47 -5.15 -36.73 14.77
C ILE A 47 -5.77 -38.13 14.71
N LYS A 48 -6.77 -38.36 13.85
CA LYS A 48 -7.37 -39.69 13.70
C LYS A 48 -6.39 -40.77 13.21
N LYS A 49 -5.45 -40.42 12.31
CA LYS A 49 -4.49 -41.35 11.70
C LYS A 49 -3.31 -41.67 12.61
N TYR A 50 -2.79 -40.66 13.32
CA TYR A 50 -1.61 -40.80 14.17
C TYR A 50 -1.94 -41.15 15.63
N PHE A 51 -3.23 -41.26 16.00
CA PHE A 51 -3.61 -41.75 17.32
C PHE A 51 -3.36 -43.27 17.42
N PRO A 52 -2.41 -43.73 18.24
CA PRO A 52 -2.15 -45.15 18.37
C PRO A 52 -3.31 -45.82 19.11
N SER A 53 -3.83 -46.90 18.53
CA SER A 53 -4.85 -47.76 19.15
C SER A 53 -4.35 -48.47 20.42
N SER A 54 -3.10 -48.27 20.81
CA SER A 54 -2.43 -48.86 21.97
C SER A 54 -2.25 -47.92 23.18
N TRP A 55 -2.52 -46.61 23.07
CA TRP A 55 -2.39 -45.68 24.21
C TRP A 55 -3.63 -45.69 25.12
N GLY A 56 -3.57 -46.52 26.16
CA GLY A 56 -4.14 -46.35 27.51
C GLY A 56 -5.59 -45.82 27.69
N GLY A 57 -6.51 -46.73 28.00
CA GLY A 57 -7.79 -46.45 28.68
C GLY A 57 -9.02 -46.23 27.78
N TYR A 58 -10.12 -46.93 28.08
CA TYR A 58 -11.43 -46.82 27.39
C TYR A 58 -11.95 -45.37 27.34
N THR A 59 -11.70 -44.58 28.37
CA THR A 59 -12.18 -43.20 28.53
C THR A 59 -11.59 -42.22 27.51
N LYS A 60 -10.28 -42.30 27.22
CA LYS A 60 -9.63 -41.40 26.23
C LYS A 60 -10.12 -41.68 24.81
N ARG A 61 -10.37 -42.94 24.48
CA ARG A 61 -10.91 -43.36 23.19
C ARG A 61 -12.35 -42.86 23.02
N GLN A 62 -13.17 -42.94 24.07
CA GLN A 62 -14.57 -42.53 24.00
C GLN A 62 -14.75 -41.01 23.85
N SER A 63 -14.00 -40.19 24.59
CA SER A 63 -14.05 -38.72 24.42
C SER A 63 -13.62 -38.28 23.02
N LEU A 64 -12.64 -38.96 22.43
CA LEU A 64 -12.12 -38.64 21.10
C LEU A 64 -13.05 -39.11 19.97
N LEU A 65 -13.66 -40.28 20.11
CA LEU A 65 -14.68 -40.78 19.17
C LEU A 65 -15.90 -39.86 19.10
N ASN A 66 -16.22 -39.15 20.19
CA ASN A 66 -17.31 -38.17 20.22
C ASN A 66 -17.00 -36.91 19.39
N LEU A 67 -15.73 -36.50 19.29
CA LEU A 67 -15.28 -35.42 18.40
C LEU A 67 -15.27 -35.83 16.92
N PHE A 68 -15.04 -37.11 16.62
CA PHE A 68 -14.88 -37.61 15.24
C PHE A 68 -16.15 -38.22 14.64
N ARG A 69 -17.29 -38.14 15.33
CA ARG A 69 -18.54 -38.71 14.86
C ARG A 69 -18.95 -38.03 13.53
N PRO A 70 -19.07 -38.77 12.41
CA PRO A 70 -19.58 -38.23 11.16
C PRO A 70 -20.97 -37.64 11.43
N ASN A 71 -21.20 -36.40 10.98
CA ASN A 71 -22.42 -35.61 11.21
C ASN A 71 -22.53 -34.88 12.58
N ASN A 72 -21.40 -34.58 13.25
CA ASN A 72 -21.38 -33.77 14.50
C ASN A 72 -20.92 -32.31 14.27
N GLN A 73 -21.45 -31.36 15.05
CA GLN A 73 -21.18 -29.91 14.94
C GLN A 73 -19.74 -29.50 15.35
N THR A 74 -18.89 -30.44 15.74
CA THR A 74 -17.48 -30.20 16.12
C THR A 74 -16.70 -29.49 15.01
N MET A 75 -16.98 -29.77 13.73
CA MET A 75 -16.34 -29.07 12.62
C MET A 75 -16.73 -27.58 12.59
N VAL A 76 -17.99 -27.25 12.86
CA VAL A 76 -18.47 -25.86 12.94
C VAL A 76 -17.88 -25.15 14.16
N LEU A 77 -17.77 -25.84 15.30
CA LEU A 77 -17.17 -25.30 16.51
C LEU A 77 -15.67 -24.96 16.32
N VAL A 78 -14.90 -25.90 15.75
CA VAL A 78 -13.48 -25.70 15.45
C VAL A 78 -13.30 -24.56 14.43
N LEU A 79 -14.16 -24.49 13.41
CA LEU A 79 -14.16 -23.39 12.45
C LEU A 79 -14.49 -22.03 13.11
N ALA A 80 -15.47 -21.97 14.01
CA ALA A 80 -15.84 -20.75 14.71
C ALA A 80 -14.72 -20.23 15.61
N ILE A 81 -14.09 -21.12 16.39
CA ILE A 81 -12.92 -20.77 17.22
C ILE A 81 -11.76 -20.33 16.33
N GLY A 82 -11.47 -21.07 15.25
CA GLY A 82 -10.42 -20.71 14.29
C GLY A 82 -10.65 -19.35 13.64
N LEU A 83 -11.88 -19.03 13.23
CA LEU A 83 -12.25 -17.71 12.69
C LEU A 83 -12.04 -16.61 13.74
N GLY A 84 -12.44 -16.86 14.99
CA GLY A 84 -12.24 -15.91 16.09
C GLY A 84 -10.76 -15.63 16.37
N THR A 85 -9.94 -16.68 16.49
CA THR A 85 -8.49 -16.53 16.67
C THR A 85 -7.85 -15.84 15.47
N PHE A 86 -8.23 -16.19 14.24
CA PHE A 86 -7.74 -15.54 13.03
C PHE A 86 -8.01 -14.04 13.03
N LEU A 87 -9.23 -13.63 13.40
CA LEU A 87 -9.61 -12.22 13.47
C LEU A 87 -8.83 -11.47 14.55
N ILE A 88 -8.65 -12.07 15.73
CA ILE A 88 -7.84 -11.50 16.81
C ILE A 88 -6.37 -11.37 16.36
N SER A 89 -5.78 -12.41 15.78
CA SER A 89 -4.41 -12.37 15.27
C SER A 89 -4.24 -11.31 14.19
N THR A 90 -5.21 -11.16 13.29
CA THR A 90 -5.19 -10.11 12.24
C THR A 90 -5.18 -8.72 12.85
N LEU A 91 -5.95 -8.49 13.92
CA LEU A 91 -5.96 -7.22 14.65
C LEU A 91 -4.59 -6.93 15.29
N TYR A 92 -3.99 -7.92 15.96
CA TYR A 92 -2.67 -7.78 16.56
C TYR A 92 -1.59 -7.55 15.49
N PHE A 93 -1.59 -8.30 14.39
CA PHE A 93 -0.68 -8.07 13.29
C PHE A 93 -0.83 -6.67 12.69
N THR A 94 -2.06 -6.18 12.56
CA THR A 94 -2.32 -4.81 12.08
C THR A 94 -1.73 -3.78 13.05
N LYS A 95 -1.95 -3.95 14.36
CA LYS A 95 -1.35 -3.11 15.39
C LYS A 95 0.18 -3.14 15.30
N ASP A 96 0.78 -4.32 15.19
CA ASP A 96 2.23 -4.47 15.16
C ASP A 96 2.83 -3.85 13.90
N ILE A 97 2.15 -3.96 12.74
CA ILE A 97 2.54 -3.28 11.50
C ILE A 97 2.47 -1.76 11.67
N LEU A 98 1.42 -1.25 12.33
CA LEU A 98 1.28 0.18 12.59
C LEU A 98 2.40 0.68 13.52
N LEU A 99 2.67 -0.03 14.62
CA LEU A 99 3.74 0.30 15.54
C LEU A 99 5.11 0.22 14.86
N ALA A 100 5.35 -0.80 14.03
CA ALA A 100 6.58 -0.94 13.27
C ALA A 100 6.79 0.23 12.28
N LYS A 101 5.71 0.71 11.64
CA LYS A 101 5.80 1.90 10.77
C LYS A 101 6.14 3.16 11.57
N THR A 102 5.50 3.36 12.72
CA THR A 102 5.78 4.50 13.60
C THR A 102 7.19 4.45 14.20
N THR A 103 7.75 3.28 14.48
CA THR A 103 9.13 3.17 14.97
C THR A 103 10.17 3.35 13.87
N ILE A 104 9.84 3.02 12.61
CA ILE A 104 10.71 3.29 11.46
C ILE A 104 10.82 4.79 11.17
N GLU A 105 9.75 5.58 11.41
CA GLU A 105 9.80 7.05 11.36
C GLU A 105 10.70 7.63 12.48
N ASN A 106 10.75 7.05 13.68
CA ASN A 106 11.64 7.54 14.75
C ASN A 106 13.16 7.31 14.55
N LYS A 107 13.65 7.12 13.31
CA LYS A 107 15.10 7.17 13.04
C LYS A 107 15.57 8.63 13.16
N GLN A 108 16.71 8.82 13.81
CA GLN A 108 17.41 10.06 14.18
C GLN A 108 17.53 11.19 13.14
N ASN A 109 17.03 11.04 11.91
CA ASN A 109 17.16 11.99 10.80
C ASN A 109 15.81 12.57 10.32
N ASP A 110 14.79 12.51 11.18
CA ASP A 110 13.48 13.09 10.89
C ASP A 110 13.45 14.59 11.22
N ALA A 111 13.06 15.39 10.23
CA ALA A 111 12.99 16.84 10.38
C ALA A 111 11.89 17.24 11.38
N ASN A 112 12.29 17.80 12.53
CA ASN A 112 11.35 18.31 13.52
C ASN A 112 10.68 19.64 13.09
N ILE A 113 11.24 20.33 12.10
CA ILE A 113 10.71 21.59 11.55
C ILE A 113 10.76 21.51 10.03
N ILE A 114 9.61 21.68 9.40
CA ILE A 114 9.48 21.78 7.94
C ILE A 114 9.07 23.21 7.61
N LEU A 115 9.98 23.95 6.97
CA LEU A 115 9.70 25.28 6.44
C LEU A 115 9.26 25.14 4.98
N MET A 116 8.10 25.70 4.66
CA MET A 116 7.57 25.77 3.30
C MET A 116 7.53 27.22 2.85
N ASP A 117 7.67 27.47 1.55
CA ASP A 117 7.65 28.81 0.95
C ASP A 117 8.78 29.75 1.41
N VAL A 118 9.98 29.18 1.62
CA VAL A 118 11.18 29.98 1.89
C VAL A 118 11.64 30.65 0.60
N GLN A 119 11.62 31.98 0.60
CA GLN A 119 12.09 32.78 -0.53
C GLN A 119 13.61 32.74 -0.64
N LYS A 120 14.14 32.91 -1.86
CA LYS A 120 15.59 32.84 -2.13
C LYS A 120 16.39 33.86 -1.31
N GLU A 121 15.82 35.02 -1.07
CA GLU A 121 16.43 36.11 -0.30
C GLU A 121 16.48 35.80 1.20
N GLN A 122 15.58 34.93 1.69
CA GLN A 122 15.46 34.56 3.10
C GLN A 122 16.26 33.30 3.46
N GLU A 123 16.60 32.48 2.47
CA GLU A 123 17.33 31.22 2.62
C GLU A 123 18.63 31.42 3.40
N THR A 124 19.49 32.35 2.98
CA THR A 124 20.81 32.56 3.60
C THR A 124 20.70 32.98 5.07
N ALA A 125 19.77 33.88 5.39
CA ALA A 125 19.54 34.34 6.76
C ALA A 125 19.00 33.22 7.68
N LEU A 126 18.16 32.34 7.15
CA LEU A 126 17.66 31.16 7.87
C LEU A 126 18.77 30.14 8.13
N LEU A 127 19.62 29.88 7.13
CA LEU A 127 20.75 28.96 7.27
C LEU A 127 21.76 29.43 8.32
N GLU A 128 22.04 30.74 8.38
CA GLU A 128 22.89 31.33 9.43
C GLU A 128 22.25 31.22 10.82
N THR A 129 20.94 31.47 10.92
CA THR A 129 20.19 31.33 12.17
C THR A 129 20.19 29.89 12.67
N PHE A 130 20.07 28.89 11.79
CA PHE A 130 20.15 27.49 12.18
C PHE A 130 21.55 27.08 12.62
N LYS A 131 22.59 27.51 11.89
CA LYS A 131 23.99 27.29 12.29
C LYS A 131 24.30 27.88 13.66
N SER A 132 23.86 29.11 13.94
CA SER A 132 24.09 29.76 15.24
C SER A 132 23.38 29.07 16.41
N LYS A 133 22.28 28.35 16.15
CA LYS A 133 21.55 27.55 17.15
C LYS A 133 21.99 26.09 17.21
N GLY A 134 23.01 25.70 16.42
CA GLY A 134 23.47 24.31 16.35
C GLY A 134 22.47 23.34 15.72
N LEU A 135 21.56 23.85 14.89
CA LEU A 135 20.57 23.04 14.17
C LEU A 135 21.14 22.64 12.81
N GLU A 136 21.13 21.34 12.51
CA GLU A 136 21.55 20.81 11.21
C GLU A 136 20.39 20.85 10.21
N VAL A 137 20.69 21.29 8.99
CA VAL A 137 19.71 21.30 7.89
C VAL A 137 19.80 19.98 7.15
N ILE A 138 18.81 19.13 7.37
CA ILE A 138 18.77 17.77 6.82
C ILE A 138 18.56 17.77 5.31
N ASN A 139 17.62 18.60 4.82
CA ASN A 139 17.31 18.71 3.40
C ASN A 139 16.89 20.14 3.05
N ASN A 140 17.41 20.65 1.93
CA ASN A 140 16.96 21.89 1.31
C ASN A 140 16.59 21.61 -0.15
N ILE A 141 15.29 21.52 -0.44
CA ILE A 141 14.79 21.10 -1.75
C ILE A 141 14.16 22.31 -2.45
N PRO A 142 14.80 22.87 -3.48
CA PRO A 142 14.20 23.95 -4.24
C PRO A 142 13.07 23.39 -5.11
N ILE A 143 11.88 23.98 -5.00
CA ILE A 143 10.72 23.63 -5.81
C ILE A 143 10.39 24.80 -6.73
N ILE A 144 10.33 24.53 -8.03
CA ILE A 144 9.87 25.49 -9.03
C ILE A 144 8.53 25.00 -9.57
N THR A 145 7.53 25.86 -9.53
CA THR A 145 6.23 25.62 -10.18
C THR A 145 6.31 26.12 -11.62
N MET A 146 6.05 25.24 -12.57
CA MET A 146 6.03 25.56 -14.00
C MET A 146 4.68 25.19 -14.63
N ARG A 147 4.37 25.81 -15.77
CA ARG A 147 3.23 25.44 -16.62
C ARG A 147 3.73 25.13 -18.02
N MET A 148 3.09 24.16 -18.66
CA MET A 148 3.44 23.78 -20.02
C MET A 148 3.03 24.88 -21.00
N HIS A 149 3.98 25.40 -21.77
CA HIS A 149 3.72 26.43 -22.78
C HIS A 149 3.43 25.82 -24.15
N SER A 150 4.27 24.88 -24.59
CA SER A 150 4.17 24.25 -25.90
C SER A 150 4.69 22.81 -25.87
N ILE A 151 4.09 21.94 -26.68
CA ILE A 151 4.55 20.57 -26.92
C ILE A 151 4.91 20.44 -28.40
N ARG A 152 6.15 20.05 -28.71
CA ARG A 152 6.62 19.83 -30.09
C ARG A 152 6.29 21.00 -31.04
N GLY A 153 6.46 22.23 -30.55
CA GLY A 153 6.21 23.46 -31.31
C GLY A 153 4.75 23.94 -31.38
N LYS A 154 3.76 23.17 -30.89
CA LYS A 154 2.36 23.61 -30.80
C LYS A 154 2.05 24.17 -29.41
N SER A 155 1.33 25.29 -29.34
CA SER A 155 0.92 25.88 -28.07
C SER A 155 -0.07 24.95 -27.35
N VAL A 156 -0.03 24.92 -26.02
CA VAL A 156 -1.04 24.22 -25.22
C VAL A 156 -2.46 24.69 -25.54
N ASN A 157 -2.65 25.97 -25.87
CA ASN A 157 -3.96 26.49 -26.26
C ASN A 157 -4.48 25.91 -27.58
N GLU A 158 -3.58 25.74 -28.57
CA GLU A 158 -3.92 25.13 -29.86
C GLU A 158 -4.27 23.65 -29.69
N ILE A 159 -3.46 22.92 -28.90
CA ILE A 159 -3.69 21.50 -28.60
C ILE A 159 -5.03 21.31 -27.87
N ARG A 160 -5.44 22.27 -27.03
CA ARG A 160 -6.71 22.21 -26.30
C ARG A 160 -7.93 22.33 -27.23
N GLN A 161 -7.79 23.08 -28.33
CA GLN A 161 -8.85 23.30 -29.31
C GLN A 161 -8.89 22.21 -30.38
N ASP A 162 -7.78 21.50 -30.58
CA ASP A 162 -7.66 20.39 -31.52
C ASP A 162 -8.39 19.13 -31.01
N THR A 163 -9.46 18.73 -31.69
CA THR A 163 -10.25 17.53 -31.35
C THR A 163 -9.62 16.24 -31.86
N THR A 164 -8.58 16.31 -32.70
CA THR A 164 -7.89 15.12 -33.24
C THR A 164 -6.84 14.56 -32.27
N ILE A 165 -6.37 15.37 -31.33
CA ILE A 165 -5.35 14.97 -30.34
C ILE A 165 -6.03 14.24 -29.17
N LYS A 166 -5.77 12.93 -29.05
CA LYS A 166 -6.28 12.07 -27.95
C LYS A 166 -5.50 12.23 -26.63
N MET A 167 -5.13 13.45 -26.26
CA MET A 167 -4.45 13.73 -24.99
C MET A 167 -5.47 14.13 -23.91
N ARG A 168 -5.30 13.65 -22.68
CA ARG A 168 -6.19 14.01 -21.58
C ARG A 168 -5.99 15.49 -21.23
N LYS A 169 -7.06 16.30 -21.34
CA LYS A 169 -7.04 17.76 -21.12
C LYS A 169 -6.45 18.20 -19.77
N TRP A 170 -6.52 17.36 -18.73
CA TRP A 170 -5.95 17.68 -17.43
C TRP A 170 -4.41 17.81 -17.45
N ILE A 171 -3.73 17.11 -18.37
CA ILE A 171 -2.26 17.15 -18.49
C ILE A 171 -1.80 18.55 -18.90
N LEU A 172 -2.57 19.19 -19.78
CA LEU A 172 -2.27 20.50 -20.36
C LEU A 172 -2.43 21.67 -19.36
N ASN A 173 -3.35 21.52 -18.40
CA ASN A 173 -3.64 22.57 -17.41
C ASN A 173 -2.82 22.46 -16.12
N ARG A 174 -2.04 21.38 -15.98
CA ARG A 174 -1.36 21.04 -14.74
C ARG A 174 -0.18 21.99 -14.48
N GLU A 175 -0.08 22.44 -13.25
CA GLU A 175 1.14 23.02 -12.71
C GLU A 175 2.09 21.88 -12.33
N LEU A 176 3.25 21.84 -12.98
CA LEU A 176 4.27 20.85 -12.68
C LEU A 176 5.21 21.44 -11.64
N ARG A 177 5.39 20.73 -10.53
CA ARG A 177 6.41 21.05 -9.53
C ARG A 177 7.67 20.29 -9.91
N VAL A 178 8.72 21.02 -10.27
CA VAL A 178 10.03 20.46 -10.63
C VAL A 178 11.08 20.89 -9.63
N THR A 179 12.17 20.13 -9.55
CA THR A 179 13.34 20.45 -8.75
C THR A 179 14.60 20.31 -9.61
N TYR A 180 15.66 21.01 -9.25
CA TYR A 180 16.93 21.07 -10.00
C TYR A 180 18.09 20.47 -9.18
N ARG A 181 17.89 19.27 -8.63
CA ARG A 181 18.85 18.66 -7.70
C ARG A 181 19.97 17.89 -8.39
N ASP A 182 21.08 17.78 -7.67
CA ASP A 182 22.26 17.03 -8.13
C ASP A 182 22.22 15.55 -7.75
N ALA A 183 21.43 15.18 -6.73
CA ALA A 183 21.28 13.81 -6.24
C ALA A 183 19.81 13.44 -5.93
N LEU A 184 19.49 12.16 -6.09
CA LEU A 184 18.22 11.54 -5.69
C LEU A 184 18.14 11.36 -4.17
N VAL A 185 16.94 11.41 -3.58
CA VAL A 185 16.74 11.00 -2.17
C VAL A 185 16.63 9.47 -2.10
N ASP A 186 16.95 8.88 -0.96
CA ASP A 186 16.78 7.44 -0.65
C ASP A 186 15.36 6.90 -0.91
N THR A 187 14.34 7.76 -0.97
CA THR A 187 12.94 7.37 -1.22
C THR A 187 12.55 7.43 -2.70
N GLU A 188 13.41 7.95 -3.56
CA GLU A 188 13.20 8.11 -5.00
C GLU A 188 13.86 6.97 -5.77
N GLU A 189 13.20 6.52 -6.84
CA GLU A 189 13.72 5.47 -7.72
C GLU A 189 13.50 5.91 -9.18
N ILE A 190 14.50 5.69 -10.03
CA ILE A 190 14.41 6.00 -11.45
C ILE A 190 13.62 4.87 -12.12
N LEU A 191 12.40 5.18 -12.55
CA LEU A 191 11.56 4.23 -13.29
C LEU A 191 11.99 4.10 -14.75
N GLU A 192 12.32 5.22 -15.39
CA GLU A 192 12.72 5.29 -16.81
C GLU A 192 13.73 6.43 -17.02
N GLY A 193 14.67 6.24 -17.94
CA GLY A 193 15.70 7.22 -18.29
C GLY A 193 17.00 7.12 -17.48
N GLU A 194 17.91 8.07 -17.67
CA GLU A 194 19.18 8.17 -16.95
C GLU A 194 19.21 9.44 -16.11
N TRP A 195 19.61 9.33 -14.84
CA TRP A 195 19.84 10.49 -13.98
C TRP A 195 21.15 11.18 -14.36
N ARG A 196 21.08 12.43 -14.81
CA ARG A 196 22.24 13.29 -15.05
C ARG A 196 22.29 14.38 -13.98
N GLY A 197 22.85 14.02 -12.82
CA GLY A 197 22.91 14.85 -11.61
C GLY A 197 23.86 16.05 -11.65
N LYS A 198 24.35 16.47 -12.82
CA LYS A 198 25.18 17.68 -12.97
C LYS A 198 24.59 18.55 -14.06
N MET A 199 24.18 19.76 -13.70
CA MET A 199 23.70 20.75 -14.66
C MET A 199 24.88 21.54 -15.25
N GLU A 200 25.01 21.52 -16.58
CA GLU A 200 25.92 22.41 -17.28
C GLU A 200 25.25 23.79 -17.48
N PRO A 201 25.98 24.92 -17.29
CA PRO A 201 25.45 26.25 -17.53
C PRO A 201 25.00 26.39 -18.99
N GLY A 202 23.69 26.51 -19.23
CA GLY A 202 23.10 26.73 -20.56
C GLY A 202 22.15 25.65 -21.07
N ASN A 203 22.09 24.47 -20.44
CA ASN A 203 21.14 23.43 -20.82
C ASN A 203 20.46 22.79 -19.58
N PRO A 204 19.45 23.45 -18.99
CA PRO A 204 18.83 22.98 -17.76
C PRO A 204 17.98 21.72 -18.03
N HIS A 205 18.41 20.59 -17.47
CA HIS A 205 17.62 19.37 -17.41
C HIS A 205 16.76 19.39 -16.14
N LEU A 206 15.44 19.33 -16.30
CA LEU A 206 14.47 19.36 -15.19
C LEU A 206 13.87 17.97 -15.01
N TYR A 207 13.93 17.47 -13.78
CA TYR A 207 13.42 16.14 -13.42
C TYR A 207 12.02 16.25 -12.80
N LEU A 208 11.12 15.39 -13.25
CA LEU A 208 9.73 15.31 -12.79
C LEU A 208 9.57 14.08 -11.88
N ASN A 209 9.37 14.30 -10.57
CA ASN A 209 9.00 13.21 -9.65
C ASN A 209 7.50 12.93 -9.78
N ASN A 210 7.13 11.71 -10.20
CA ASN A 210 5.72 11.38 -10.48
C ASN A 210 5.35 9.94 -10.12
N ARG A 211 5.56 9.51 -8.86
CA ARG A 211 5.13 8.18 -8.38
C ARG A 211 3.61 7.92 -8.47
N GLN A 212 2.77 8.94 -8.54
CA GLN A 212 1.31 8.78 -8.42
C GLN A 212 0.53 8.60 -9.73
N TYR A 213 1.13 8.76 -10.91
CA TYR A 213 0.34 8.94 -12.14
C TYR A 213 0.75 8.07 -13.34
N CYS A 214 1.82 7.28 -13.22
CA CYS A 214 2.29 6.38 -14.29
C CYS A 214 1.81 4.92 -14.09
N GLN A 215 0.60 4.70 -13.60
CA GLN A 215 0.02 3.34 -13.56
C GLN A 215 -0.70 2.94 -14.86
N ARG A 216 -0.87 3.86 -15.82
CA ARG A 216 -1.49 3.59 -17.14
C ARG A 216 -1.00 4.57 -18.22
N CYS A 217 0.28 4.54 -18.54
CA CYS A 217 0.77 5.00 -19.83
C CYS A 217 0.90 3.80 -20.77
#